data_AF-A0A2K3JNA2-F1
#
_entry.id   AF-A0A2K3JNA2-F1
#
_cell.length_a   1.000
_cell.length_b   1.000
_cell.length_c   1.000
_cell.angle_alpha   90.00
_cell.angle_beta   90.00
_cell.angle_gamma   90.00
#
_symmetry.space_group_name_H-M   'P 1'
#
loop_
_entity.id
_entity.type
_entity.pdbx_description
1 polymer ?
#
loop_
_entity_poly.entity_id
_entity_poly.type
_entity_poly.pdbx_seq_one_letter_code
_entity_poly.pdbx_strand_id
1 'polypeptide(L)'
;MAGNLSNKLSSTALRDFTTLKRFNVNIHPPNPTSIKEVIWQPPFFDWVKCNTDGAFNAATSACGGLFRNSDAAFLCGFAVNTGNASSAFSAELCGAMQAIEIAAFKNWNNLWLETDSTLV
;
A
#
# COMPACT_ATOMS: atom_id res chain seq x y z
N MET A 1 -7.34 -30.08 -25.29
CA MET A 1 -7.33 -28.70 -24.75
C MET A 1 -8.78 -28.26 -24.54
N ALA A 2 -9.37 -28.54 -23.38
CA ALA A 2 -10.78 -28.23 -23.09
C ALA A 2 -11.00 -26.98 -22.21
N GLY A 3 -9.93 -26.47 -21.56
CA GLY A 3 -10.04 -25.36 -20.60
C GLY A 3 -10.55 -24.04 -21.20
N ASN A 4 -10.28 -23.79 -22.49
CA ASN A 4 -10.68 -22.56 -23.19
C ASN A 4 -12.13 -22.57 -23.69
N LEU A 5 -12.89 -23.62 -23.41
CA LEU A 5 -14.31 -23.73 -23.78
C LEU A 5 -15.24 -23.15 -22.70
N SER A 6 -14.70 -22.74 -21.54
CA SER A 6 -15.49 -22.18 -20.46
C SER A 6 -15.52 -20.65 -20.51
N ASN A 7 -16.71 -20.07 -20.42
CA ASN A 7 -16.93 -18.63 -20.24
C ASN A 7 -17.12 -18.24 -18.75
N LYS A 8 -16.79 -19.14 -17.81
CA LYS A 8 -16.92 -18.86 -16.37
C LYS A 8 -15.84 -17.89 -15.91
N LEU A 9 -16.22 -17.06 -14.94
CA LEU A 9 -15.30 -16.13 -14.29
C LEU A 9 -14.27 -16.89 -13.45
N SER A 10 -13.03 -16.42 -13.46
CA SER A 10 -11.95 -16.93 -12.61
C SER A 10 -12.11 -16.45 -11.17
N SER A 11 -11.59 -17.22 -10.21
CA SER A 11 -11.50 -16.74 -8.83
C SER A 11 -10.46 -15.62 -8.70
N THR A 12 -10.53 -14.87 -7.60
CA THR A 12 -9.54 -13.85 -7.23
C THR A 12 -8.29 -14.44 -6.58
N ALA A 13 -8.24 -15.76 -6.36
CA ALA A 13 -7.11 -16.41 -5.71
C ALA A 13 -5.90 -16.49 -6.64
N LEU A 14 -4.74 -16.03 -6.16
CA LEU A 14 -3.47 -16.10 -6.91
C LEU A 14 -3.12 -17.53 -7.37
N ARG A 15 -3.47 -18.55 -6.58
CA ARG A 15 -3.24 -19.96 -6.93
C ARG A 15 -4.00 -20.39 -8.20
N ASP A 16 -5.23 -19.93 -8.36
CA ASP A 16 -6.04 -20.29 -9.52
C ASP A 16 -5.52 -19.54 -10.75
N PHE A 17 -5.14 -18.27 -10.59
CA PHE A 17 -4.49 -17.50 -11.64
C PHE A 17 -3.20 -18.17 -12.15
N THR A 18 -2.30 -18.58 -11.25
CA THR A 18 -1.04 -19.25 -11.64
C THR A 18 -1.30 -20.60 -12.31
N THR A 19 -2.26 -21.37 -11.80
CA THR A 19 -2.68 -22.65 -12.39
C THR A 19 -3.21 -22.46 -13.81
N LEU A 20 -4.16 -21.54 -14.01
CA LEU A 20 -4.75 -21.25 -15.33
C LEU A 20 -3.70 -20.76 -16.33
N LYS A 21 -2.79 -19.87 -15.91
CA LYS A 21 -1.65 -19.44 -16.72
C LYS A 21 -0.75 -20.60 -17.12
N ARG A 22 -0.44 -21.50 -16.18
CA ARG A 22 0.44 -22.65 -16.42
C ARG A 22 -0.11 -23.59 -17.50
N PHE A 23 -1.43 -23.75 -17.54
CA PHE A 23 -2.12 -24.57 -18.54
C PHE A 23 -2.55 -23.80 -19.80
N ASN A 24 -2.10 -22.55 -19.95
CA ASN A 24 -2.46 -21.66 -21.06
C ASN A 24 -3.98 -21.54 -21.27
N VAL A 25 -4.72 -21.46 -20.15
CA VAL A 25 -6.17 -21.26 -20.14
C VAL A 25 -6.49 -19.77 -20.20
N ASN A 26 -7.44 -19.38 -21.05
CA ASN A 26 -7.98 -18.03 -21.13
C ASN A 26 -8.65 -17.66 -19.80
N ILE A 27 -8.19 -16.58 -19.18
CA ILE A 27 -8.67 -16.12 -17.88
C ILE A 27 -9.75 -15.07 -18.12
N HIS A 28 -10.93 -15.31 -17.56
CA HIS A 28 -12.05 -14.35 -17.57
C HIS A 28 -12.18 -13.74 -16.18
N PRO A 29 -11.48 -12.64 -15.86
CA PRO A 29 -11.58 -12.03 -14.54
C PRO A 29 -13.01 -11.50 -14.29
N PRO A 30 -13.50 -11.54 -13.04
CA PRO A 30 -14.76 -10.88 -12.70
C PRO A 30 -14.65 -9.38 -13.01
N ASN A 31 -15.76 -8.78 -13.41
CA ASN A 31 -15.81 -7.33 -13.57
C ASN A 31 -15.49 -6.67 -12.23
N PRO A 32 -14.60 -5.67 -12.19
CA PRO A 32 -14.29 -4.96 -10.96
C PRO A 32 -15.57 -4.30 -10.43
N THR A 33 -15.85 -4.47 -9.14
CA THR A 33 -17.05 -3.91 -8.48
C THR A 33 -16.98 -2.39 -8.41
N SER A 34 -15.79 -1.83 -8.31
CA SER A 34 -15.52 -0.40 -8.44
C SER A 34 -14.10 -0.20 -8.95
N ILE A 35 -13.92 0.78 -9.85
CA ILE A 35 -12.60 1.27 -10.24
C ILE A 35 -12.49 2.67 -9.66
N LYS A 36 -11.56 2.85 -8.73
CA LYS A 36 -11.23 4.17 -8.19
C LYS A 36 -9.94 4.63 -8.87
N GLU A 37 -10.02 5.74 -9.58
CA GLU A 37 -8.83 6.39 -10.10
C GLU A 37 -8.04 7.01 -8.93
N VAL A 38 -6.73 6.75 -8.89
CA VAL A 38 -5.81 7.33 -7.91
C VAL A 38 -4.77 8.13 -8.68
N ILE A 39 -4.90 9.45 -8.63
CA ILE A 39 -3.95 10.36 -9.28
C ILE A 39 -2.95 10.81 -8.22
N TRP A 40 -1.68 10.43 -8.42
CA TRP A 40 -0.58 10.87 -7.57
C TRP A 40 -0.26 12.33 -7.85
N GLN A 41 -0.54 13.20 -6.88
CA GLN A 41 -0.20 14.62 -6.96
C GLN A 41 0.88 14.97 -5.92
N PRO A 42 1.90 15.75 -6.31
CA PRO A 42 2.84 16.31 -5.35
C PRO A 42 2.12 17.23 -4.35
N PRO A 43 2.69 17.43 -3.15
CA PRO A 43 2.14 18.37 -2.19
C PRO A 43 2.35 19.83 -2.64
N PHE A 44 1.72 20.77 -1.93
CA PHE A 44 1.94 22.20 -2.14
C PHE A 44 3.41 22.59 -1.91
N PHE A 45 3.82 23.75 -2.43
CA PHE A 45 5.16 24.32 -2.19
C PHE A 45 5.45 24.43 -0.69
N ASP A 46 6.70 24.15 -0.28
CA ASP A 46 7.15 24.06 1.13
C ASP A 46 6.48 22.97 1.99
N TRP A 47 5.71 22.06 1.39
CA TRP A 47 5.20 20.86 2.07
C TRP A 47 6.00 19.62 1.69
N VAL A 48 6.13 18.72 2.65
CA VAL A 48 6.63 17.36 2.44
C VAL A 48 5.46 16.41 2.58
N LYS A 49 5.24 15.56 1.57
CA LYS A 49 4.26 14.47 1.65
C LYS A 49 4.94 13.21 2.16
N CYS A 50 4.32 12.52 3.11
CA CYS A 50 4.69 11.17 3.51
C CYS A 50 3.53 10.21 3.23
N ASN A 51 3.76 9.22 2.39
CA ASN A 51 2.84 8.10 2.22
C ASN A 51 3.30 6.96 3.13
N THR A 52 2.42 6.47 4.01
CA THR A 52 2.71 5.39 4.95
C THR A 52 1.80 4.18 4.73
N ASP A 53 2.29 2.99 5.06
CA ASP A 53 1.56 1.73 5.00
C ASP A 53 2.00 0.81 6.15
N GLY A 54 1.06 0.02 6.66
CA GLY A 54 1.21 -0.91 7.77
C GLY A 54 0.92 -2.35 7.35
N ALA A 55 1.89 -3.24 7.53
CA ALA A 55 1.72 -4.67 7.26
C ALA A 55 1.59 -5.46 8.58
N PHE A 56 0.62 -6.37 8.63
CA PHE A 56 0.40 -7.26 9.78
C PHE A 56 0.03 -8.67 9.34
N ASN A 57 0.56 -9.66 10.05
CA ASN A 57 0.10 -11.04 9.99
C ASN A 57 0.14 -11.68 11.40
N ALA A 58 -0.26 -12.95 11.51
CA ALA A 58 -0.34 -13.64 12.81
C ALA A 58 1.01 -13.76 13.56
N ALA A 59 2.14 -13.61 12.88
CA ALA A 59 3.47 -13.76 13.46
C ALA A 59 4.18 -12.43 13.72
N THR A 60 3.93 -11.40 12.90
CA THR A 60 4.68 -10.14 12.96
C THR A 60 3.95 -8.99 12.30
N SER A 61 4.50 -7.79 12.51
CA SER A 61 4.03 -6.54 11.96
C SER A 61 5.21 -5.65 11.58
N ALA A 62 5.00 -4.80 10.59
CA ALA A 62 5.94 -3.78 10.19
C ALA A 62 5.17 -2.58 9.65
N CYS A 63 5.81 -1.43 9.63
CA CYS A 63 5.31 -0.25 8.93
C CYS A 63 6.41 0.34 8.07
N GLY A 64 6.01 1.17 7.11
CA GLY A 64 6.95 1.90 6.30
C GLY A 64 6.35 3.19 5.78
N GLY A 65 7.20 4.03 5.22
CA GLY A 65 6.75 5.24 4.57
C GLY A 65 7.81 5.88 3.69
N LEU A 66 7.34 6.78 2.84
CA LEU A 66 8.14 7.44 1.82
C LEU A 66 7.82 8.93 1.77
N PHE A 67 8.86 9.76 1.89
CA PHE A 67 8.75 11.21 1.86
C PHE A 67 9.10 11.78 0.47
N ARG A 68 8.30 12.75 0.01
CA ARG A 68 8.50 13.50 -1.22
C ARG A 68 8.27 15.00 -1.04
N ASN A 69 9.00 15.84 -1.76
CA ASN A 69 8.77 17.29 -1.81
C ASN A 69 7.73 17.68 -2.88
N SER A 70 7.47 18.97 -3.04
CA SER A 70 6.57 19.55 -4.05
C SER A 70 6.99 19.31 -5.50
N ASP A 71 8.27 18.99 -5.75
CA ASP A 71 8.76 18.58 -7.08
C ASP A 71 8.58 17.08 -7.34
N ALA A 72 7.83 16.38 -6.47
CA ALA A 72 7.71 14.92 -6.42
C ALA A 72 9.05 14.19 -6.23
N ALA A 73 10.12 14.90 -5.84
CA ALA A 73 11.42 14.31 -5.61
C ALA A 73 11.40 13.49 -4.32
N PHE A 74 11.98 12.29 -4.39
CA PHE A 74 12.19 11.44 -3.21
C PHE A 74 13.17 12.11 -2.24
N LEU A 75 12.77 12.22 -0.97
CA LEU A 75 13.61 12.78 0.09
C LEU A 75 14.23 11.68 0.96
N CYS A 76 13.40 10.79 1.49
CA CYS A 76 13.82 9.61 2.25
C CYS A 76 12.68 8.60 2.39
N GLY A 77 13.00 7.41 2.88
CA GLY A 77 12.01 6.40 3.24
C GLY A 77 12.44 5.66 4.50
N PHE A 78 11.49 4.97 5.12
CA PHE A 78 11.73 4.14 6.30
C PHE A 78 10.95 2.84 6.22
N ALA A 79 11.44 1.84 6.93
CA ALA A 79 10.77 0.58 7.19
C ALA A 79 11.15 0.14 8.61
N VAL A 80 10.15 -0.14 9.44
CA VAL A 80 10.32 -0.48 10.85
C VAL A 80 9.57 -1.78 11.10
N ASN A 81 10.28 -2.77 11.66
CA ASN A 81 9.62 -3.94 12.23
C ASN A 81 9.02 -3.53 13.58
N THR A 82 7.69 -3.53 13.66
CA THR A 82 6.94 -3.15 14.87
C THR A 82 6.74 -4.33 15.82
N GLY A 83 7.32 -5.49 15.50
CA GLY A 83 7.30 -6.70 16.31
C GLY A 83 5.95 -7.37 16.28
N ASN A 84 5.41 -7.68 17.46
CA ASN A 84 4.12 -8.34 17.60
C ASN A 84 3.02 -7.29 17.87
N ALA A 85 2.87 -6.31 16.99
CA ALA A 85 1.73 -5.39 17.08
C ALA A 85 0.43 -6.20 17.06
N SER A 86 -0.55 -5.78 17.85
CA SER A 86 -1.76 -6.57 18.09
C SER A 86 -2.71 -6.62 16.88
N SER A 87 -2.52 -5.74 15.88
CA SER A 87 -3.41 -5.60 14.73
C SER A 87 -2.77 -4.84 13.56
N ALA A 88 -3.40 -4.93 12.37
CA ALA A 88 -3.06 -4.08 11.23
C ALA A 88 -3.19 -2.59 11.55
N PHE A 89 -4.24 -2.18 12.29
CA PHE A 89 -4.40 -0.80 12.75
C PHE A 89 -3.20 -0.30 13.55
N SER A 90 -2.65 -1.15 14.44
CA SER A 90 -1.47 -0.79 15.22
C SER A 90 -0.23 -0.60 14.34
N ALA A 91 -0.05 -1.41 13.29
CA ALA A 91 1.04 -1.24 12.34
C ALA A 91 0.91 0.07 11.55
N GLU A 92 -0.29 0.38 11.05
CA GLU A 92 -0.60 1.64 10.36
C GLU A 92 -0.31 2.85 11.24
N LEU A 93 -0.81 2.83 12.49
CA LEU A 93 -0.62 3.93 13.44
C LEU A 93 0.86 4.11 13.78
N CYS A 94 1.63 3.03 13.95
CA CYS A 94 3.08 3.11 14.11
C CYS A 94 3.77 3.75 12.91
N GLY A 95 3.32 3.44 11.68
CA GLY A 95 3.81 4.10 10.45
C GLY A 95 3.59 5.61 10.48
N ALA A 96 2.37 6.04 10.79
CA ALA A 96 2.01 7.45 10.93
C ALA A 96 2.85 8.17 12.01
N MET A 97 2.99 7.58 13.19
CA MET A 97 3.82 8.13 14.27
C MET A 97 5.29 8.26 13.86
N GLN A 98 5.86 7.22 13.25
CA GLN A 98 7.24 7.23 12.79
C GLN A 98 7.48 8.33 11.74
N ALA A 99 6.51 8.56 10.85
CA ALA A 99 6.59 9.62 9.86
C ALA A 99 6.61 11.02 10.50
N ILE A 100 5.77 11.25 11.52
CA ILE A 100 5.74 12.51 12.27
C ILE A 100 7.07 12.75 12.99
N GLU A 101 7.63 11.73 13.63
CA GLU A 101 8.93 11.82 14.31
C GLU A 101 10.07 12.16 13.34
N ILE A 102 10.10 11.52 12.16
CA ILE A 102 11.10 11.80 11.13
C ILE A 102 10.95 13.24 10.62
N ALA A 103 9.72 13.69 10.36
CA ALA A 103 9.47 15.06 9.92
C ALA A 103 9.94 16.10 10.95
N ALA A 104 9.63 15.87 12.23
CA ALA A 104 10.09 16.72 13.33
C ALA A 104 11.63 16.75 13.42
N PHE A 105 12.29 15.59 13.35
CA PHE A 105 13.75 15.50 13.37
C PHE A 105 14.41 16.22 12.17
N LYS A 106 13.74 16.23 11.01
CA LYS A 106 14.20 16.92 9.79
C LYS A 106 13.82 18.40 9.75
N ASN A 107 13.13 18.93 10.77
CA ASN A 107 12.55 20.28 10.78
C ASN A 107 11.59 20.55 9.61
N TRP A 108 10.87 19.52 9.15
CA TRP A 108 9.80 19.66 8.16
C TRP A 108 8.50 20.03 8.86
N ASN A 109 8.26 21.34 8.98
CA ASN A 109 7.12 21.88 9.73
C ASN A 109 5.76 21.68 9.02
N ASN A 110 5.78 21.47 7.70
CA ASN A 110 4.60 21.25 6.87
C ASN A 110 4.58 19.82 6.34
N LEU A 111 3.92 18.91 7.08
CA LEU A 111 3.80 17.50 6.72
C LEU A 111 2.40 17.20 6.18
N TRP A 112 2.33 16.66 4.96
CA TRP A 112 1.14 16.01 4.41
C TRP A 112 1.29 14.51 4.59
N LEU A 113 0.66 13.96 5.63
CA LEU A 113 0.63 12.52 5.87
C LEU A 113 -0.55 11.89 5.11
N GLU A 114 -0.32 10.75 4.46
CA GLU A 114 -1.32 10.03 3.68
C GLU A 114 -1.19 8.51 3.92
N THR A 115 -2.29 7.87 4.33
CA THR A 115 -2.43 6.42 4.56
C THR A 115 -3.74 5.95 3.91
N ASP A 116 -3.81 4.67 3.56
CA ASP A 116 -5.04 4.02 3.05
C ASP A 116 -5.90 3.42 4.17
N SER A 117 -5.43 3.45 5.42
CA SER A 117 -6.20 3.10 6.60
C SER A 117 -7.25 4.17 6.91
N THR A 118 -8.53 3.79 6.93
CA THR A 118 -9.61 4.73 7.32
C THR A 118 -9.62 5.06 8.82
N LEU A 119 -8.86 4.31 9.62
CA LEU A 119 -8.82 4.43 11.08
C LEU A 119 -7.65 5.29 11.58
N VAL A 120 -6.67 5.56 10.71
CA VAL A 120 -5.45 6.34 11.01
C VAL A 120 -5.50 7.62 10.18
#